data_AF-T0Z3E4-F1
#
_entry.id   AF-T0Z3E4-F1
#
_cell.length_a   1.000
_cell.length_b   1.000
_cell.length_c   1.000
_cell.angle_alpha   90.00
_cell.angle_beta   90.00
_cell.angle_gamma   90.00
#
_symmetry.space_group_name_H-M   'P 1'
#
loop_
_entity.id
_entity.type
_entity.pdbx_description
1 polymer ?
#
loop_
_entity_poly.entity_id
_entity_poly.type
_entity_poly.pdbx_seq_one_letter_code
_entity_poly.pdbx_strand_id
1 'polypeptide(L)' 'MKITRSKLEQLTDGLVSHSLDPVKKALSDAGLSASNIDEVVLVGGQTRMPKVQETVRKFFGKEPHKGVNPDEVVAIG' A
#
# COMPACT_ATOMS: atom_id res chain seq x y z
N MET A 1 6.98 10.12 26.96
CA MET A 1 6.76 10.78 25.65
C MET A 1 5.43 10.30 25.07
N LYS A 2 4.56 11.20 24.58
CA LYS A 2 3.35 10.84 23.81
C LYS A 2 3.65 11.03 22.33
N ILE A 3 3.48 10.00 21.52
CA ILE A 3 3.62 10.07 20.06
C ILE A 3 2.21 10.11 19.47
N THR A 4 1.91 11.16 18.72
CA THR A 4 0.65 11.26 17.97
C THR A 4 0.77 10.50 16.65
N ARG A 5 -0.37 10.11 16.06
CA ARG A 5 -0.41 9.51 14.72
C ARG A 5 0.33 10.38 13.69
N SER A 6 0.02 11.68 13.67
CA SER A 6 0.66 12.63 12.75
C SER A 6 2.18 12.65 12.93
N LYS A 7 2.68 12.56 14.18
CA LYS A 7 4.13 12.49 14.41
C LYS A 7 4.73 11.18 13.91
N LEU A 8 4.07 10.04 14.11
CA LEU A 8 4.50 8.75 13.55
C LEU A 8 4.53 8.81 12.02
N GLU A 9 3.47 9.30 11.40
CA GLU A 9 3.37 9.45 9.94
C GLU A 9 4.49 10.33 9.38
N GLN A 10 4.80 11.45 10.03
CA GLN A 10 5.94 12.31 9.67
C GLN A 10 7.28 11.56 9.74
N LEU A 11 7.49 10.75 10.78
CA LEU A 11 8.73 9.99 10.96
C LEU A 11 8.89 8.88 9.91
N THR A 12 7.79 8.34 9.39
CA THR A 12 7.79 7.22 8.44
C THR A 12 7.47 7.61 6.99
N ASP A 13 7.20 8.89 6.70
CA ASP A 13 6.71 9.35 5.39
C ASP A 13 7.65 8.97 4.23
N GLY A 14 8.95 9.06 4.46
CA GLY A 14 9.97 8.62 3.49
C GLY A 14 9.92 7.12 3.19
N LEU A 15 9.63 6.28 4.20
CA LEU A 15 9.52 4.83 4.00
C LEU A 15 8.26 4.46 3.21
N VAL A 16 7.14 5.11 3.53
CA VAL A 16 5.87 4.88 2.84
C VAL A 16 5.97 5.34 1.38
N SER A 17 6.56 6.50 1.11
CA SER A 17 6.74 6.98 -0.27
C SER A 17 7.69 6.10 -1.09
N HIS A 18 8.81 5.66 -0.50
CA HIS A 18 9.75 4.76 -1.17
C HIS A 18 9.13 3.40 -1.54
N SER A 19 8.13 2.94 -0.80
CA SER A 19 7.42 1.68 -1.12
C SER A 19 6.69 1.72 -2.48
N LEU A 20 6.40 2.90 -3.04
CA LEU A 20 5.78 3.04 -4.36
C LEU A 20 6.77 2.91 -5.53
N ASP A 21 8.07 3.07 -5.30
CA ASP A 21 9.07 2.97 -6.36
C ASP A 21 9.13 1.57 -7.01
N PRO A 22 9.17 0.46 -6.25
CA PRO A 22 9.07 -0.87 -6.85
C PRO A 22 7.72 -1.12 -7.53
N VAL A 23 6.63 -0.52 -7.05
CA VAL A 23 5.30 -0.62 -7.68
C VAL A 23 5.29 0.04 -9.06
N LYS A 24 5.83 1.26 -9.18
CA LYS A 24 5.97 1.96 -10.46
C LYS A 24 6.85 1.18 -11.44
N LYS A 25 7.94 0.60 -10.93
CA LYS A 25 8.82 -0.24 -11.74
C LYS A 25 8.08 -1.47 -12.27
N ALA A 26 7.35 -2.19 -11.42
CA ALA A 26 6.55 -3.35 -11.83
C ALA A 26 5.50 -2.99 -12.90
N LEU A 27 4.83 -1.84 -12.75
CA LEU A 27 3.91 -1.34 -13.77
C LEU A 27 4.62 -1.05 -15.10
N SER A 28 5.78 -0.40 -15.04
CA SER A 28 6.61 -0.11 -16.22
C SER A 28 7.07 -1.39 -16.91
N ASP A 29 7.54 -2.37 -16.14
CA ASP A 29 8.02 -3.67 -16.66
C ASP A 29 6.86 -4.46 -17.31
N ALA A 30 5.64 -4.32 -16.80
CA ALA A 30 4.43 -4.91 -17.36
C ALA A 30 3.83 -4.11 -18.54
N GLY A 31 4.33 -2.90 -18.82
CA GLY A 31 3.75 -1.99 -19.83
C GLY A 31 2.34 -1.50 -19.48
N LEU A 32 2.00 -1.48 -18.18
CA LEU A 32 0.69 -1.09 -17.68
C LEU A 32 0.76 0.26 -16.96
N SER A 33 -0.34 1.00 -17.00
CA SER A 33 -0.56 2.16 -16.14
C SER A 33 -1.37 1.78 -14.91
N ALA A 34 -1.35 2.61 -13.87
CA ALA A 34 -2.09 2.37 -12.63
C ALA A 34 -3.61 2.24 -12.86
N SER A 35 -4.17 2.87 -13.90
CA SER A 35 -5.58 2.76 -14.27
C SER A 35 -5.94 1.44 -14.95
N ASN A 36 -4.95 0.69 -15.45
CA ASN A 36 -5.18 -0.64 -16.04
C ASN A 36 -5.29 -1.75 -14.99
N ILE A 37 -5.01 -1.45 -13.73
CA ILE A 37 -5.15 -2.42 -12.64
C ILE A 37 -6.61 -2.50 -12.26
N ASP A 38 -7.21 -3.69 -12.20
CA ASP A 38 -8.61 -3.87 -11.83
C ASP A 38 -8.81 -3.85 -10.31
N GLU A 39 -8.04 -4.65 -9.58
CA GLU A 39 -8.10 -4.76 -8.12
C GLU A 39 -6.74 -4.54 -7.47
N VAL A 40 -6.77 -3.96 -6.26
CA VAL A 40 -5.59 -3.78 -5.42
C VAL A 40 -5.79 -4.55 -4.13
N VAL A 41 -4.95 -5.54 -3.86
CA VAL A 41 -5.01 -6.36 -2.65
C VAL A 41 -3.85 -5.95 -1.72
N LEU A 42 -4.16 -5.69 -0.45
CA LEU A 42 -3.16 -5.36 0.57
C LEU A 42 -2.88 -6.58 1.44
N VAL A 43 -1.61 -6.97 1.51
CA VAL A 43 -1.14 -8.13 2.27
C VAL A 43 0.00 -7.73 3.21
N GLY A 44 0.03 -8.31 4.41
CA GLY A 44 1.01 -8.03 5.46
C GLY A 44 0.55 -6.97 6.47
N GLY A 45 0.91 -7.17 7.74
CA GLY A 45 0.39 -6.36 8.86
C GLY A 45 0.65 -4.85 8.77
N GLN A 46 1.76 -4.42 8.17
CA GLN A 46 2.10 -3.00 8.03
C GLN A 46 1.12 -2.24 7.10
N THR A 47 0.40 -2.95 6.23
CA THR A 47 -0.63 -2.36 5.36
C THR A 47 -1.89 -1.92 6.11
N ARG A 48 -2.01 -2.26 7.40
CA ARG A 48 -3.07 -1.78 8.31
C ARG A 48 -2.90 -0.30 8.69
N MET A 49 -1.74 0.30 8.43
CA MET A 49 -1.49 1.71 8.70
C MET A 49 -2.35 2.61 7.77
N PRO A 50 -3.15 3.56 8.31
CA PRO A 50 -4.00 4.42 7.49
C PRO A 50 -3.27 5.18 6.37
N LYS A 51 -2.09 5.71 6.68
CA LYS A 51 -1.23 6.42 5.71
C LYS A 51 -0.82 5.53 4.52
N VAL A 52 -0.55 4.25 4.74
CA VAL A 52 -0.20 3.30 3.66
C VAL A 52 -1.41 3.09 2.76
N GLN A 53 -2.58 2.80 3.33
CA GLN A 53 -3.81 2.60 2.59
C GLN A 53 -4.19 3.84 1.77
N GLU A 54 -4.07 5.03 2.37
CA GLU A 54 -4.32 6.29 1.68
C GLU A 54 -3.34 6.52 0.52
N THR A 55 -2.06 6.20 0.72
CA THR A 55 -1.02 6.36 -0.30
C THR A 55 -1.29 5.44 -1.50
N VAL A 56 -1.62 4.18 -1.24
CA VAL A 56 -1.98 3.20 -2.27
C VAL A 56 -3.25 3.63 -3.01
N ARG A 57 -4.28 4.06 -2.27
CA ARG A 57 -5.52 4.57 -2.87
C ARG A 57 -5.28 5.79 -3.76
N LYS A 58 -4.46 6.74 -3.32
CA LYS A 58 -4.09 7.92 -4.13
C LYS A 58 -3.35 7.53 -5.39
N PHE A 59 -2.47 6.54 -5.31
CA PHE A 59 -1.66 6.09 -6.45
C PHE A 59 -2.50 5.34 -7.50
N PHE A 60 -3.35 4.40 -7.09
CA PHE A 60 -4.18 3.61 -8.02
C PHE A 60 -5.56 4.22 -8.32
N GLY A 61 -5.97 5.26 -7.59
CA GLY A 61 -7.28 5.90 -7.75
C GLY A 61 -8.46 5.01 -7.36
N LYS A 62 -8.23 3.92 -6.60
CA LYS A 62 -9.26 2.95 -6.20
C LYS A 62 -9.08 2.48 -4.76
N GLU A 63 -10.18 2.05 -4.16
CA GLU A 63 -10.17 1.46 -2.82
C GLU A 63 -9.58 0.03 -2.87
N PRO A 64 -8.65 -0.32 -1.97
CA PRO A 64 -8.14 -1.68 -1.89
C PRO A 64 -9.21 -2.69 -1.47
N HIS A 65 -9.09 -3.90 -2.01
CA HIS A 65 -9.94 -5.04 -1.70
C HIS A 65 -9.80 -5.46 -0.23
N LYS A 66 -10.93 -5.72 0.45
CA LYS A 66 -10.99 -6.06 1.89
C LYS A 66 -11.38 -7.50 2.19
N GLY A 67 -11.68 -8.32 1.19
CA GLY A 67 -12.08 -9.73 1.36
C GLY A 67 -10.92 -10.70 1.63
N VAL A 68 -9.68 -10.21 1.76
CA VAL A 68 -8.49 -11.03 2.00
C VAL A 68 -7.95 -10.76 3.40
N ASN A 69 -7.69 -11.83 4.17
CA ASN A 69 -6.99 -11.70 5.45
C ASN A 69 -5.49 -11.44 5.20
N PRO A 70 -4.96 -10.24 5.54
CA PRO A 70 -3.59 -9.89 5.22
C PRO A 70 -2.53 -10.68 6.00
N ASP A 71 -2.90 -11.36 7.09
CA ASP A 71 -1.97 -12.08 7.96
C ASP A 71 -1.83 -13.57 7.58
N GLU A 72 -2.86 -14.14 6.94
CA GLU A 72 -2.93 -15.60 6.68
C GLU A 72 -2.89 -15.94 5.19
N VAL A 73 -3.26 -15.01 4.29
CA VAL A 73 -3.39 -15.29 2.85
C VAL A 73 -2.13 -15.87 2.23
N VAL A 74 -0.95 -15.44 2.70
CA VAL A 74 0.34 -15.92 2.20
C VAL A 74 0.60 -17.37 2.60
N ALA A 75 0.13 -17.81 3.77
CA ALA A 75 0.33 -19.18 4.23
C ALA A 75 -0.66 -20.17 3.58
N ILE A 76 -1.82 -19.66 3.12
CA ILE A 76 -2.88 -20.45 2.50
C ILE A 76 -2.60 -20.69 1.00
N GLY A 77 -2.02 -19.70 0.31
CA GLY A 77 -1.74 -19.73 -1.14
C GLY A 77 -0.40 -20.37 -1.48
#